data_AF-A0A1W7R8C6-F1
#
_entry.id   AF-A0A1W7R8C6-F1
#
_cell.length_a   1.000
_cell.length_b   1.000
_cell.length_c   1.000
_cell.angle_alpha   90.00
_cell.angle_beta   90.00
_cell.angle_gamma   90.00
#
_symmetry.space_group_name_H-M   'P 1'
#
loop_
_entity.id
_entity.type
_entity.pdbx_description
1 polymer ?
#
loop_
_entity_poly.entity_id
_entity_poly.type
_entity_poly.pdbx_seq_one_letter_code
_entity_poly.pdbx_strand_id
1 'polypeptide(L)'
;ETVVDWRHLDFYRDVVSQDLGLPEDEFCLRNLSVTNATDGQSGFTSLLHRILVDFELKNGECEQKSYIVKENSNDAIGGNEEENYALFEKEIEVFQKLIPEFEKLFQYKVKFGPRFYKAVKSPSTVIVMEDLNASGYIMRSSSNRLNLSDSRAVLSRLAKFHAASAVYTKQNEAYSKFFGSGMFDGDTAGGAEVYLKNLMKSFVTSLRERNCSNEFLDLISQWNKNLYVVGAELFRLNDNDFNVLNHGDLWMNNLMFGESDLMMIDFQIAFYGSFSFDLLQFILCTVEVDEIINKFDELVEFYCQELQDAFLILYHSSLLPSLENLKADVDRHGFFAAILLVEAIPLMSYMTVGQLNMDLMSSPESKGEEFRRKLYQNDKFVDVVDQLLPFLFERGYLKCP
;
A
#
# COMPACT_ATOMS: atom_id res chain seq x y z
N GLU A 1 14.09 14.67 30.93
CA GLU A 1 13.73 15.80 30.05
C GLU A 1 12.23 15.79 29.85
N THR A 2 11.58 16.95 29.86
CA THR A 2 10.16 17.07 29.56
C THR A 2 9.98 16.74 28.07
N VAL A 3 9.25 15.67 27.76
CA VAL A 3 9.00 15.30 26.36
C VAL A 3 8.07 16.36 25.75
N VAL A 4 8.54 17.04 24.71
CA VAL A 4 7.80 18.11 24.03
C VAL A 4 6.73 17.47 23.15
N ASP A 5 5.46 17.83 23.37
CA ASP A 5 4.34 17.40 22.52
C ASP A 5 4.60 17.80 21.06
N TRP A 6 4.22 16.95 20.11
CA TRP A 6 4.40 17.22 18.69
C TRP A 6 3.60 18.45 18.21
N ARG A 7 2.59 18.89 18.96
CA ARG A 7 1.82 20.12 18.70
C ARG A 7 2.50 21.39 19.22
N HIS A 8 3.70 21.30 19.82
CA HIS A 8 4.48 22.46 20.23
C HIS A 8 5.52 22.88 19.17
N LEU A 9 5.74 24.18 19.03
CA LEU A 9 6.65 24.76 18.03
C LEU A 9 8.08 24.20 18.11
N ASP A 10 8.66 24.12 19.31
CA ASP A 10 10.02 23.64 19.51
C ASP A 10 10.23 22.17 19.13
N PHE A 11 9.15 21.39 18.99
CA PHE A 11 9.22 20.03 18.45
C PHE A 11 9.77 20.00 17.03
N TYR A 12 9.66 21.07 16.24
CA TYR A 12 10.07 21.08 14.83
C TYR A 12 11.45 21.69 14.59
N ARG A 13 12.19 22.02 15.65
CA ARG A 13 13.50 22.67 15.51
C ARG A 13 14.51 21.81 14.77
N ASP A 14 14.66 20.55 15.20
CA ASP A 14 15.50 19.55 14.55
C ASP A 14 14.99 19.20 13.14
N VAL A 15 13.66 19.15 12.96
CA VAL A 15 13.02 18.89 11.65
C VAL A 15 13.39 19.98 10.63
N VAL A 16 13.23 21.26 11.00
CA VAL A 16 13.58 22.40 10.14
C VAL A 16 15.08 22.45 9.88
N SER A 17 15.91 22.20 10.90
CA SER A 17 17.37 22.12 10.75
C SER A 17 17.77 21.05 9.74
N GLN A 18 17.19 19.86 9.85
CA GLN A 18 17.45 18.75 8.92
C GLN A 18 16.95 19.05 7.50
N ASP A 19 15.77 19.68 7.35
CA ASP A 19 15.23 20.04 6.03
C ASP A 19 16.12 21.04 5.31
N LEU A 20 16.48 22.13 5.99
CA LEU A 20 17.32 23.20 5.44
C LEU A 20 18.79 22.82 5.29
N GLY A 21 19.26 21.81 6.03
CA GLY A 21 20.69 21.51 6.14
C GLY A 21 21.47 22.61 6.86
N LEU A 22 20.81 23.32 7.79
CA LEU A 22 21.38 24.42 8.57
C LEU A 22 21.39 24.08 10.07
N PRO A 23 22.40 24.50 10.84
CA PRO A 23 22.38 24.40 12.31
C PRO A 23 21.17 25.10 12.94
N GLU A 24 20.70 24.60 14.09
CA GLU A 24 19.51 25.12 14.78
C GLU A 24 19.63 26.59 15.26
N ASP A 25 20.84 27.12 15.37
CA ASP A 25 21.06 28.51 15.76
C ASP A 25 20.95 29.49 14.57
N GLU A 26 20.99 29.00 13.33
CA GLU A 26 20.88 29.79 12.08
C GLU A 26 19.46 30.29 11.78
N PHE A 27 18.46 29.89 12.58
CA PHE A 27 17.07 30.32 12.43
C PHE A 27 16.33 30.40 13.76
N CYS A 28 15.25 31.16 13.77
CA CYS A 28 14.32 31.27 14.89
C CYS A 28 12.93 30.84 14.45
N LEU A 29 12.40 29.78 15.06
CA LEU A 29 11.00 29.40 14.89
C LEU A 29 10.08 30.50 15.42
N ARG A 30 9.04 30.85 14.67
CA ARG A 30 8.11 31.95 14.98
C ARG A 30 6.71 31.46 15.30
N ASN A 31 6.18 30.55 14.50
CA ASN A 31 4.78 30.13 14.61
C ASN A 31 4.56 28.72 14.08
N LEU A 32 3.53 28.05 14.61
CA LEU A 32 3.10 26.72 14.23
C LEU A 32 1.61 26.76 13.87
N SER A 33 1.25 26.24 12.70
CA SER A 33 -0.14 25.94 12.36
C SER A 33 -0.31 24.43 12.23
N VAL A 34 -1.34 23.89 12.88
CA VAL A 34 -1.72 22.48 12.80
C VAL A 34 -3.10 22.40 12.19
N THR A 35 -3.22 21.68 11.08
CA THR A 35 -4.48 21.44 10.37
C THR A 35 -4.61 19.97 10.02
N ASN A 36 -5.82 19.47 9.78
CA ASN A 36 -5.98 18.12 9.25
C ASN A 36 -5.49 18.10 7.80
N ALA A 37 -4.69 17.10 7.43
CA ALA A 37 -4.19 16.97 6.06
C ALA A 37 -5.26 16.43 5.11
N THR A 38 -6.23 15.69 5.65
CA THR A 38 -7.38 15.06 4.99
C THR A 38 -8.66 15.38 5.75
N ASP A 39 -9.82 15.37 5.07
CA ASP A 39 -11.15 15.66 5.67
C ASP A 39 -11.67 14.56 6.63
N GLY A 40 -10.77 13.77 7.23
CA GLY A 40 -11.07 12.63 8.09
C GLY A 40 -9.84 11.76 8.33
N GLN A 41 -10.06 10.51 8.75
CA GLN A 41 -9.01 9.49 8.85
C GLN A 41 -8.33 9.28 7.49
N SER A 42 -7.01 9.21 7.52
CA SER A 42 -6.16 9.00 6.35
C SER A 42 -5.64 7.57 6.36
N GLY A 43 -6.04 6.78 5.38
CA GLY A 43 -5.90 5.33 5.47
C GLY A 43 -6.80 4.74 6.57
N PHE A 44 -6.50 3.51 6.99
CA PHE A 44 -7.33 2.77 7.93
C PHE A 44 -7.00 3.01 9.41
N THR A 45 -5.79 3.46 9.76
CA THR A 45 -5.25 3.36 11.14
C THR A 45 -4.78 4.67 11.78
N SER A 46 -4.72 5.77 11.02
CA SER A 46 -3.96 6.96 11.44
C SER A 46 -4.68 8.27 11.14
N LEU A 47 -4.35 9.29 11.93
CA LEU A 47 -4.71 10.68 11.67
C LEU A 47 -3.53 11.38 10.98
N LEU A 48 -3.77 12.02 9.83
CA LEU A 48 -2.77 12.85 9.16
C LEU A 48 -3.02 14.33 9.44
N HIS A 49 -1.99 14.99 9.94
CA HIS A 49 -1.97 16.42 10.22
C HIS A 49 -0.96 17.11 9.30
N ARG A 50 -1.35 18.27 8.77
CA ARG A 50 -0.45 19.16 8.05
C ARG A 50 0.02 20.26 8.99
N ILE A 51 1.34 20.42 9.03
CA ILE A 51 2.05 21.32 9.92
C ILE A 51 2.73 22.40 9.10
N LEU A 52 2.37 23.66 9.33
CA LEU A 52 3.09 24.79 8.77
C LEU A 52 3.97 25.41 9.87
N VAL A 53 5.26 25.49 9.60
CA VAL A 53 6.24 26.09 10.51
C VAL A 53 6.79 27.36 9.87
N ASP A 54 6.51 28.49 10.51
CA ASP A 54 7.09 29.78 10.13
C ASP A 54 8.40 29.99 10.91
N PHE A 55 9.46 30.40 10.22
CA PHE A 55 10.75 30.70 10.84
C PHE A 55 11.45 31.87 10.17
N GLU A 56 12.39 32.46 10.88
CA GLU A 56 13.22 33.56 10.41
C GLU A 56 14.68 33.13 10.42
N LEU A 57 15.34 33.21 9.28
CA LEU A 57 16.78 32.97 9.13
C LEU A 57 17.59 34.12 9.76
N LYS A 58 18.85 33.88 10.13
CA LYS A 58 19.75 34.93 10.68
C LYS A 58 19.92 36.14 9.77
N ASN A 59 19.75 35.98 8.46
CA ASN A 59 19.81 37.08 7.49
C ASN A 59 18.53 37.97 7.50
N GLY A 60 17.53 37.63 8.31
CA GLY A 60 16.25 38.33 8.46
C GLY A 60 15.17 37.86 7.48
N GLU A 61 15.44 36.88 6.62
CA GLU A 61 14.42 36.32 5.72
C GLU A 61 13.44 35.43 6.50
N CYS A 62 12.14 35.64 6.26
CA CYS A 62 11.10 34.80 6.82
C CYS A 62 10.65 33.77 5.78
N GLU A 63 10.66 32.51 6.18
CA GLU A 63 10.25 31.38 5.36
C GLU A 63 9.19 30.54 6.09
N GLN A 64 8.48 29.73 5.31
CA GLN A 64 7.51 28.76 5.81
C GLN A 64 7.82 27.40 5.21
N LYS A 65 7.73 26.35 6.03
CA LYS A 65 7.84 24.95 5.60
C LYS A 65 6.60 24.17 5.99
N SER A 66 6.23 23.21 5.14
CA SER A 66 5.11 22.30 5.37
C SER A 66 5.61 20.88 5.62
N TYR A 67 5.03 20.25 6.64
CA TYR A 67 5.31 18.86 7.02
C TYR A 67 4.01 18.10 7.22
N ILE A 68 4.12 16.77 7.14
CA ILE A 68 3.05 15.85 7.48
C ILE A 68 3.40 15.13 8.77
N VAL A 69 2.46 15.11 9.71
CA VAL A 69 2.53 14.30 10.93
C VAL A 69 1.45 13.23 10.85
N LYS A 70 1.88 11.97 10.77
CA LYS A 70 1.01 10.80 10.91
C LYS A 70 0.97 10.43 12.38
N GLU A 71 -0.20 10.45 12.99
CA GLU A 71 -0.43 10.13 14.41
C GLU A 71 -1.17 8.79 14.49
N ASN A 72 -0.60 7.85 15.25
CA ASN A 72 -1.26 6.58 15.56
C ASN A 72 -2.51 6.86 16.40
N SER A 73 -3.65 6.27 16.01
CA SER A 73 -4.91 6.40 16.74
C SER A 73 -5.50 5.02 17.00
N ASN A 74 -5.63 4.65 18.29
CA ASN A 74 -6.28 3.40 18.71
C ASN A 74 -7.78 3.36 18.36
N ASP A 75 -8.38 4.52 18.06
CA ASP A 75 -9.81 4.63 17.71
C ASP A 75 -10.09 4.37 16.23
N ALA A 76 -9.05 4.16 15.40
CA ALA A 76 -9.19 4.11 13.94
C ALA A 76 -9.63 2.75 13.37
N ILE A 77 -9.37 1.63 14.07
CA ILE A 77 -9.86 0.30 13.71
C ILE A 77 -10.26 -0.44 14.99
N GLY A 78 -11.31 -1.25 14.94
CA GLY A 78 -11.66 -2.26 15.96
C GLY A 78 -10.63 -3.40 16.14
N GLY A 79 -9.34 -3.13 15.91
CA GLY A 79 -8.20 -3.99 16.23
C GLY A 79 -7.69 -3.73 17.63
N ASN A 80 -6.91 -4.65 18.19
CA ASN A 80 -6.31 -4.43 19.51
C ASN A 80 -5.10 -3.48 19.41
N GLU A 81 -4.70 -2.89 20.54
CA GLU A 81 -3.59 -1.92 20.59
C GLU A 81 -2.25 -2.49 20.06
N GLU A 82 -2.03 -3.80 20.18
CA GLU A 82 -0.80 -4.47 19.75
C GLU A 82 -0.68 -4.55 18.23
N GLU A 83 -1.79 -4.84 17.54
CA GLU A 83 -1.86 -4.88 16.07
C GLU A 83 -1.60 -3.50 15.47
N ASN A 84 -2.27 -2.47 15.97
CA ASN A 84 -2.08 -1.09 15.52
C ASN A 84 -0.64 -0.62 15.78
N TYR A 85 -0.04 -1.01 16.90
CA TYR A 85 1.35 -0.73 17.19
C TYR A 85 2.30 -1.41 16.21
N ALA A 86 2.07 -2.68 15.88
CA ALA A 86 2.91 -3.42 14.93
C ALA A 86 2.91 -2.78 13.52
N LEU A 87 1.75 -2.30 13.05
CA LEU A 87 1.64 -1.58 11.77
C LEU A 87 2.47 -0.30 11.75
N PHE A 88 2.44 0.46 12.85
CA PHE A 88 3.18 1.71 12.95
C PHE A 88 4.69 1.47 13.07
N GLU A 89 5.13 0.42 13.78
CA GLU A 89 6.54 0.03 13.83
C GLU A 89 7.09 -0.40 12.47
N LYS A 90 6.29 -1.14 11.67
CA LYS A 90 6.66 -1.47 10.27
C LYS A 90 6.93 -0.21 9.47
N GLU A 91 5.99 0.73 9.51
CA GLU A 91 6.08 1.96 8.73
C GLU A 91 7.27 2.84 9.18
N ILE A 92 7.51 2.95 10.48
CA ILE A 92 8.71 3.63 11.02
C ILE A 92 9.97 2.97 10.48
N GLU A 93 10.10 1.65 10.53
CA GLU A 93 11.31 0.96 10.05
C GLU A 93 11.51 1.15 8.54
N VAL A 94 10.44 1.10 7.76
CA VAL A 94 10.50 1.34 6.31
C VAL A 94 11.03 2.74 6.01
N PHE A 95 10.46 3.78 6.60
CA PHE A 95 10.85 5.17 6.32
C PHE A 95 12.19 5.58 6.93
N GLN A 96 12.44 5.16 8.17
CA GLN A 96 13.64 5.56 8.90
C GLN A 96 14.89 4.83 8.39
N LYS A 97 14.76 3.57 7.99
CA LYS A 97 15.88 2.69 7.68
C LYS A 97 15.84 2.17 6.25
N LEU A 98 14.78 1.45 5.85
CA LEU A 98 14.82 0.64 4.63
C LEU A 98 14.83 1.50 3.36
N ILE A 99 13.94 2.48 3.23
CA ILE A 99 13.90 3.39 2.07
C ILE A 99 15.24 4.11 1.89
N PRO A 100 15.82 4.77 2.92
CA PRO A 100 17.13 5.39 2.78
C PRO A 100 18.23 4.43 2.34
N GLU A 101 18.26 3.19 2.84
CA GLU A 101 19.24 2.19 2.42
C GLU A 101 19.00 1.72 0.98
N PHE A 102 17.74 1.55 0.56
CA PHE A 102 17.41 1.17 -0.81
C PHE A 102 17.80 2.26 -1.80
N GLU A 103 17.52 3.53 -1.48
CA GLU A 103 17.88 4.67 -2.33
C GLU A 103 19.40 4.81 -2.51
N LYS A 104 20.20 4.51 -1.48
CA LYS A 104 21.67 4.54 -1.53
C LYS A 104 22.27 3.51 -2.49
N LEU A 105 21.55 2.44 -2.81
CA LEU A 105 22.04 1.41 -3.74
C LEU A 105 22.12 1.93 -5.19
N PHE A 106 21.33 2.95 -5.55
CA PHE A 106 21.32 3.52 -6.89
C PHE A 106 22.39 4.61 -7.05
N GLN A 107 23.13 4.58 -8.16
CA GLN A 107 24.15 5.58 -8.48
C GLN A 107 23.57 6.94 -8.90
N TYR A 108 22.27 6.99 -9.19
CA TYR A 108 21.53 8.19 -9.53
C TYR A 108 20.39 8.39 -8.53
N LYS A 109 19.84 9.60 -8.48
CA LYS A 109 18.78 9.94 -7.53
C LYS A 109 17.51 9.13 -7.82
N VAL A 110 17.16 8.26 -6.88
CA VAL A 110 15.90 7.51 -6.83
C VAL A 110 15.22 7.86 -5.51
N LYS A 111 13.89 8.06 -5.53
CA LYS A 111 13.09 8.36 -4.33
C LYS A 111 11.86 7.49 -4.19
N PHE A 112 11.80 6.59 -3.22
CA PHE A 112 10.67 5.65 -3.13
C PHE A 112 9.47 6.22 -2.38
N GLY A 113 9.70 7.13 -1.44
CA GLY A 113 8.67 7.78 -0.65
C GLY A 113 9.12 9.15 -0.13
N PRO A 114 8.27 9.81 0.68
CA PRO A 114 8.59 11.11 1.27
C PRO A 114 9.84 11.05 2.14
N ARG A 115 10.52 12.19 2.28
CA ARG A 115 11.62 12.31 3.24
C ARG A 115 11.10 12.09 4.67
N PHE A 116 11.73 11.16 5.37
CA PHE A 116 11.54 10.95 6.80
C PHE A 116 12.39 11.96 7.59
N TYR A 117 11.78 12.61 8.58
CA TYR A 117 12.49 13.47 9.52
C TYR A 117 12.71 12.77 10.86
N LYS A 118 11.63 12.35 11.51
CA LYS A 118 11.72 11.63 12.78
C LYS A 118 10.44 10.87 13.13
N ALA A 119 10.58 9.93 14.06
CA ALA A 119 9.46 9.28 14.73
C ALA A 119 9.63 9.42 16.24
N VAL A 120 8.52 9.61 16.95
CA VAL A 120 8.48 9.74 18.41
C VAL A 120 7.38 8.83 18.93
N LYS A 121 7.62 8.13 20.05
CA LYS A 121 6.65 7.17 20.63
C LYS A 121 5.91 7.69 21.86
N SER A 122 6.33 8.83 22.40
CA SER A 122 5.78 9.42 23.64
C SER A 122 5.79 10.95 23.52
N PRO A 123 4.79 11.70 24.02
CA PRO A 123 3.54 11.21 24.65
C PRO A 123 2.58 10.54 23.67
N SER A 124 2.75 10.77 22.36
CA SER A 124 1.98 10.14 21.28
C SER A 124 2.92 9.51 20.27
N THR A 125 2.49 8.43 19.62
CA THR A 125 3.28 7.79 18.57
C THR A 125 3.03 8.49 17.24
N VAL A 126 4.05 9.17 16.71
CA VAL A 126 3.95 9.98 15.48
C VAL A 126 5.15 9.77 14.55
N ILE A 127 4.91 9.95 13.25
CA ILE A 127 5.92 10.03 12.20
C ILE A 127 5.84 11.41 11.55
N VAL A 128 6.98 12.11 11.46
CA VAL A 128 7.12 13.41 10.78
C VAL A 128 7.78 13.20 9.43
N MET A 129 7.12 13.64 8.37
CA MET A 129 7.53 13.44 6.98
C MET A 129 7.38 14.71 6.14
N GLU A 130 7.98 14.71 4.96
CA GLU A 130 7.77 15.70 3.92
C GLU A 130 6.29 15.83 3.52
N ASP A 131 5.80 17.06 3.39
CA ASP A 131 4.52 17.32 2.76
C ASP A 131 4.67 17.31 1.23
N LEU A 132 4.40 16.15 0.65
CA LEU A 132 4.49 15.93 -0.79
C LEU A 132 3.61 16.89 -1.63
N ASN A 133 2.49 17.37 -1.08
CA ASN A 133 1.67 18.39 -1.75
C ASN A 133 2.43 19.71 -1.90
N ALA A 134 3.19 20.11 -0.88
CA ALA A 134 4.04 21.30 -0.94
C ALA A 134 5.21 21.13 -1.93
N SER A 135 5.66 19.90 -2.13
CA SER A 135 6.67 19.52 -3.14
C SER A 135 6.08 19.32 -4.55
N GLY A 136 4.80 19.60 -4.77
CA GLY A 136 4.16 19.54 -6.09
C GLY A 136 3.71 18.15 -6.53
N TYR A 137 3.74 17.15 -5.64
CA TYR A 137 3.16 15.85 -5.90
C TYR A 137 1.68 15.86 -5.56
N ILE A 138 0.86 15.19 -6.38
CA ILE A 138 -0.58 15.12 -6.18
C ILE A 138 -1.06 13.67 -6.20
N MET A 139 -2.01 13.36 -5.32
CA MET A 139 -2.75 12.11 -5.40
C MET A 139 -3.74 12.20 -6.56
N ARG A 140 -3.78 11.18 -7.41
CA ARG A 140 -4.81 11.08 -8.46
C ARG A 140 -6.14 10.68 -7.82
N SER A 141 -7.25 11.04 -8.45
CA SER A 141 -8.57 10.66 -7.93
C SER A 141 -8.71 9.13 -7.90
N SER A 142 -8.98 8.58 -6.71
CA SER A 142 -9.27 7.15 -6.49
C SER A 142 -10.41 6.61 -7.35
N SER A 143 -11.28 7.52 -7.78
CA SER A 143 -12.48 7.23 -8.54
C SER A 143 -12.18 6.83 -10.00
N ASN A 144 -10.93 6.99 -10.44
CA ASN A 144 -10.41 6.64 -11.75
C ASN A 144 -9.30 5.59 -11.60
N ARG A 145 -9.20 4.68 -12.58
CA ARG A 145 -8.07 3.77 -12.74
C ARG A 145 -6.93 4.47 -13.51
N LEU A 146 -5.71 3.96 -13.43
CA LEU A 146 -4.54 4.52 -14.12
C LEU A 146 -4.52 4.11 -15.59
N ASN A 147 -4.24 5.09 -16.45
CA ASN A 147 -3.90 4.84 -17.84
C ASN A 147 -2.59 4.05 -17.97
N LEU A 148 -2.31 3.54 -19.16
CA LEU A 148 -1.13 2.73 -19.43
C LEU A 148 0.21 3.43 -19.13
N SER A 149 0.32 4.73 -19.42
CA SER A 149 1.58 5.48 -19.24
C SER A 149 1.93 5.61 -17.76
N ASP A 150 0.98 6.05 -16.94
CA ASP A 150 1.15 6.16 -15.49
C ASP A 150 1.35 4.77 -14.87
N SER A 151 0.65 3.75 -15.38
CA SER A 151 0.81 2.36 -14.92
C SER A 151 2.23 1.84 -15.13
N ARG A 152 2.84 2.12 -16.29
CA ARG A 152 4.24 1.76 -16.57
C ARG A 152 5.21 2.53 -15.66
N ALA A 153 4.94 3.79 -15.35
CA ALA A 153 5.76 4.55 -14.41
C ALA A 153 5.76 3.90 -13.02
N VAL A 154 4.59 3.48 -12.54
CA VAL A 154 4.45 2.77 -11.24
C VAL A 154 5.15 1.41 -11.29
N LEU A 155 4.95 0.61 -12.34
CA LEU A 155 5.63 -0.70 -12.48
C LEU A 155 7.15 -0.56 -12.50
N SER A 156 7.69 0.46 -13.18
CA SER A 156 9.13 0.76 -13.17
C SER A 156 9.62 1.13 -11.76
N ARG A 157 8.84 1.94 -11.02
CA ARG A 157 9.15 2.31 -9.63
C ARG A 157 9.14 1.09 -8.70
N LEU A 158 8.11 0.25 -8.83
CA LEU A 158 7.95 -0.97 -8.04
C LEU A 158 9.08 -1.97 -8.32
N ALA A 159 9.45 -2.16 -9.60
CA ALA A 159 10.56 -3.02 -9.98
C ALA A 159 11.88 -2.60 -9.34
N LYS A 160 12.18 -1.28 -9.32
CA LYS A 160 13.36 -0.74 -8.63
C LYS A 160 13.30 -0.97 -7.12
N PHE A 161 12.14 -0.81 -6.51
CA PHE A 161 11.93 -1.05 -5.08
C PHE A 161 12.17 -2.53 -4.72
N HIS A 162 11.60 -3.45 -5.50
CA HIS A 162 11.77 -4.90 -5.34
C HIS A 162 13.23 -5.36 -5.58
N ALA A 163 13.91 -4.82 -6.60
CA ALA A 163 15.33 -5.12 -6.81
C ALA A 163 16.19 -4.64 -5.64
N ALA A 164 15.94 -3.43 -5.14
CA ALA A 164 16.68 -2.86 -4.01
C ALA A 164 16.46 -3.66 -2.72
N SER A 165 15.24 -4.11 -2.46
CA SER A 165 14.93 -4.93 -1.28
C SER A 165 15.61 -6.30 -1.35
N ALA A 166 15.58 -6.97 -2.50
CA ALA A 166 16.31 -8.24 -2.70
C ALA A 166 17.83 -8.09 -2.51
N VAL A 167 18.42 -7.01 -3.03
CA VAL A 167 19.84 -6.70 -2.83
C VAL A 167 20.14 -6.43 -1.36
N TYR A 168 19.29 -5.66 -0.68
CA TYR A 168 19.43 -5.37 0.74
C TYR A 168 19.43 -6.64 1.59
N THR A 169 18.51 -7.58 1.35
CA THR A 169 18.45 -8.87 2.07
C THR A 169 19.71 -9.72 1.87
N LYS A 170 20.38 -9.63 0.71
CA LYS A 170 21.64 -10.33 0.48
C LYS A 170 22.82 -9.74 1.27
N GLN A 171 22.79 -8.43 1.53
CA GLN A 171 23.89 -7.69 2.13
C GLN A 171 23.75 -7.49 3.64
N ASN A 172 22.53 -7.64 4.18
CA ASN A 172 22.19 -7.30 5.56
C ASN A 172 21.53 -8.48 6.28
N GLU A 173 21.29 -8.30 7.58
CA GLU A 173 20.47 -9.22 8.35
C GLU A 173 19.04 -9.28 7.81
N ALA A 174 18.34 -10.37 8.13
CA ALA A 174 16.94 -10.54 7.82
C ALA A 174 16.11 -9.34 8.32
N TYR A 175 15.01 -9.06 7.61
CA TYR A 175 14.05 -8.06 8.05
C TYR A 175 13.55 -8.36 9.46
N SER A 176 13.14 -7.31 10.17
CA SER A 176 12.47 -7.48 11.46
C SER A 176 11.32 -8.46 11.35
N LYS A 177 11.04 -9.19 12.44
CA LYS A 177 9.93 -10.15 12.53
C LYS A 177 8.58 -9.55 12.16
N PHE A 178 8.42 -8.23 12.25
CA PHE A 178 7.21 -7.54 11.84
C PHE A 178 6.86 -7.82 10.38
N PHE A 179 7.86 -7.91 9.49
CA PHE A 179 7.63 -8.17 8.05
C PHE A 179 7.32 -9.64 7.72
N GLY A 180 7.32 -10.54 8.71
CA GLY A 180 7.08 -11.98 8.49
C GLY A 180 5.65 -12.34 8.13
N SER A 181 4.69 -11.44 8.36
CA SER A 181 3.28 -11.64 8.03
C SER A 181 2.75 -10.53 7.11
N GLY A 182 2.09 -10.98 6.03
CA GLY A 182 1.37 -10.13 5.08
C GLY A 182 -0.09 -9.93 5.47
N MET A 183 -0.93 -9.64 4.46
CA MET A 183 -2.37 -9.39 4.66
C MET A 183 -3.13 -10.60 5.25
N PHE A 184 -2.67 -11.81 4.94
CA PHE A 184 -3.23 -13.05 5.46
C PHE A 184 -2.15 -13.80 6.24
N ASP A 185 -2.46 -14.13 7.49
CA ASP A 185 -1.60 -14.90 8.37
C ASP A 185 -2.42 -16.00 9.06
N GLY A 186 -1.89 -17.22 9.11
CA GLY A 186 -2.53 -18.35 9.76
C GLY A 186 -2.76 -18.12 11.25
N ASP A 187 -1.90 -17.31 11.89
CA ASP A 187 -2.01 -17.01 13.32
C ASP A 187 -3.17 -16.04 13.64
N THR A 188 -3.65 -15.26 12.66
CA THR A 188 -4.75 -14.28 12.80
C THR A 188 -6.08 -14.78 12.22
N ALA A 189 -6.19 -16.07 11.90
CA ALA A 189 -7.30 -16.64 11.14
C ALA A 189 -8.71 -16.50 11.75
N GLY A 190 -8.84 -16.25 13.06
CA GLY A 190 -10.14 -16.18 13.75
C GLY A 190 -11.11 -15.12 13.20
N GLY A 191 -11.01 -13.87 13.67
CA GLY A 191 -11.94 -12.80 13.27
C GLY A 191 -11.92 -12.49 11.76
N ALA A 192 -10.76 -12.66 11.13
CA ALA A 192 -10.57 -12.40 9.71
C ALA A 192 -11.28 -13.43 8.80
N GLU A 193 -11.43 -14.70 9.23
CA GLU A 193 -12.27 -15.67 8.53
C GLU A 193 -13.73 -15.22 8.47
N VAL A 194 -14.28 -14.74 9.60
CA VAL A 194 -15.67 -14.30 9.68
C VAL A 194 -15.90 -13.09 8.78
N TYR A 195 -14.97 -12.14 8.80
CA TYR A 195 -14.96 -10.97 7.92
C TYR A 195 -15.05 -11.38 6.45
N LEU A 196 -14.09 -12.19 5.97
CA LEU A 196 -14.03 -12.57 4.56
C LEU A 196 -15.22 -13.44 4.14
N LYS A 197 -15.74 -14.28 5.05
CA LYS A 197 -16.96 -15.06 4.81
C LYS A 197 -18.18 -14.18 4.58
N ASN A 198 -18.32 -13.08 5.34
CA ASN A 198 -19.42 -12.14 5.16
C ASN A 198 -19.29 -11.35 3.86
N LEU A 199 -18.08 -10.96 3.47
CA LEU A 199 -17.79 -10.38 2.16
C LEU A 199 -18.20 -11.33 1.04
N MET A 200 -17.73 -12.57 1.10
CA MET A 200 -18.03 -13.62 0.13
C MET A 200 -19.52 -13.85 -0.07
N LYS A 201 -20.29 -13.96 1.03
CA LYS A 201 -21.73 -14.13 0.96
C LYS A 201 -22.39 -12.98 0.18
N SER A 202 -22.01 -11.74 0.47
CA SER A 202 -22.54 -10.55 -0.19
C SER A 202 -22.11 -10.46 -1.66
N PHE A 203 -20.86 -10.78 -1.98
CA PHE A 203 -20.34 -10.82 -3.35
C PHE A 203 -21.13 -11.82 -4.22
N VAL A 204 -21.27 -13.07 -3.76
CA VAL A 204 -22.03 -14.12 -4.47
C VAL A 204 -23.50 -13.73 -4.62
N THR A 205 -24.09 -13.08 -3.61
CA THR A 205 -25.47 -12.58 -3.69
C THR A 205 -25.60 -11.53 -4.79
N SER A 206 -24.67 -10.56 -4.86
CA SER A 206 -24.66 -9.56 -5.94
C SER A 206 -24.56 -10.21 -7.32
N LEU A 207 -23.65 -11.17 -7.51
CA LEU A 207 -23.53 -11.89 -8.79
C LEU A 207 -24.83 -12.59 -9.20
N ARG A 208 -25.53 -13.23 -8.25
CA ARG A 208 -26.83 -13.88 -8.52
C ARG A 208 -27.91 -12.87 -8.89
N GLU A 209 -28.01 -11.76 -8.16
CA GLU A 209 -28.99 -10.70 -8.43
C GLU A 209 -28.77 -10.05 -9.81
N ARG A 210 -27.54 -10.08 -10.31
CA ARG A 210 -27.15 -9.57 -11.64
C ARG A 210 -27.22 -10.63 -12.75
N ASN A 211 -27.77 -11.82 -12.46
CA ASN A 211 -27.88 -12.93 -13.41
C ASN A 211 -26.54 -13.36 -14.02
N CYS A 212 -25.47 -13.36 -13.22
CA CYS A 212 -24.16 -13.89 -13.60
C CYS A 212 -24.27 -15.35 -14.08
N SER A 213 -23.41 -15.76 -15.02
CA SER A 213 -23.39 -17.12 -15.57
C SER A 213 -23.28 -18.18 -14.47
N ASN A 214 -24.05 -19.26 -14.60
CA ASN A 214 -23.97 -20.39 -13.68
C ASN A 214 -22.56 -21.00 -13.65
N GLU A 215 -21.80 -20.95 -14.75
CA GLU A 215 -20.42 -21.46 -14.79
C GLU A 215 -19.51 -20.72 -13.79
N PHE A 216 -19.62 -19.40 -13.70
CA PHE A 216 -18.85 -18.60 -12.74
C PHE A 216 -19.34 -18.84 -11.31
N LEU A 217 -20.66 -18.89 -11.12
CA LEU A 217 -21.26 -19.17 -9.81
C LEU A 217 -20.88 -20.56 -9.29
N ASP A 218 -20.83 -21.56 -10.17
CA ASP A 218 -20.43 -22.93 -9.84
C ASP A 218 -18.95 -22.99 -9.46
N LEU A 219 -18.06 -22.26 -10.14
CA LEU A 219 -16.65 -22.18 -9.77
C LEU A 219 -16.45 -21.46 -8.43
N ILE A 220 -17.12 -20.32 -8.22
CA ILE A 220 -17.06 -19.59 -6.94
C ILE A 220 -17.64 -20.44 -5.81
N SER A 221 -18.68 -21.23 -6.09
CA SER A 221 -19.24 -22.18 -5.12
C SER A 221 -18.28 -23.31 -4.78
N GLN A 222 -17.18 -23.50 -5.50
CA GLN A 222 -16.12 -24.46 -5.14
C GLN A 222 -15.05 -23.85 -4.23
N TRP A 223 -15.08 -22.54 -3.99
CA TRP A 223 -14.25 -21.86 -2.99
C TRP A 223 -14.66 -22.22 -1.56
N ASN A 224 -15.24 -23.42 -1.33
CA ASN A 224 -15.76 -23.93 -0.07
C ASN A 224 -14.68 -24.18 1.00
N LYS A 225 -13.40 -23.97 0.67
CA LYS A 225 -12.34 -23.80 1.65
C LYS A 225 -12.50 -22.41 2.27
N ASN A 226 -12.23 -22.26 3.55
CA ASN A 226 -12.12 -20.92 4.14
C ASN A 226 -11.13 -20.10 3.29
N LEU A 227 -11.61 -19.08 2.55
CA LEU A 227 -10.78 -18.27 1.66
C LEU A 227 -9.63 -17.60 2.42
N TYR A 228 -9.83 -17.33 3.70
CA TYR A 228 -8.79 -16.79 4.55
C TYR A 228 -7.64 -17.78 4.70
N VAL A 229 -7.93 -19.05 4.94
CA VAL A 229 -6.91 -20.12 5.02
C VAL A 229 -6.19 -20.30 3.69
N VAL A 230 -6.91 -20.21 2.58
CA VAL A 230 -6.28 -20.26 1.25
C VAL A 230 -5.37 -19.05 1.03
N GLY A 231 -5.82 -17.85 1.41
CA GLY A 231 -5.01 -16.64 1.40
C GLY A 231 -3.76 -16.79 2.28
N ALA A 232 -3.90 -17.28 3.51
CA ALA A 232 -2.77 -17.48 4.42
C ALA A 232 -1.73 -18.46 3.85
N GLU A 233 -2.18 -19.54 3.17
CA GLU A 233 -1.26 -20.46 2.52
C GLU A 233 -0.59 -19.84 1.28
N LEU A 234 -1.28 -19.00 0.52
CA LEU A 234 -0.67 -18.25 -0.59
C LEU A 234 0.42 -17.30 -0.09
N PHE A 235 0.15 -16.55 0.98
CA PHE A 235 1.08 -15.57 1.57
C PHE A 235 2.21 -16.21 2.37
N ARG A 236 2.19 -17.53 2.57
CA ARG A 236 3.23 -18.24 3.29
C ARG A 236 4.56 -18.09 2.55
N LEU A 237 5.57 -17.61 3.28
CA LEU A 237 6.92 -17.50 2.75
C LEU A 237 7.44 -18.85 2.26
N ASN A 238 7.95 -18.87 1.03
CA ASN A 238 8.62 -20.01 0.44
C ASN A 238 10.01 -19.58 -0.05
N ASP A 239 11.04 -20.13 0.57
CA ASP A 239 12.44 -19.76 0.34
C ASP A 239 12.94 -20.04 -1.09
N ASN A 240 12.19 -20.81 -1.88
CA ASN A 240 12.52 -21.07 -3.29
C ASN A 240 12.00 -19.97 -4.24
N ASP A 241 11.16 -19.07 -3.75
CA ASP A 241 10.60 -17.99 -4.55
C ASP A 241 11.53 -16.78 -4.62
N PHE A 242 11.28 -15.91 -5.59
CA PHE A 242 11.90 -14.59 -5.62
C PHE A 242 11.20 -13.68 -4.62
N ASN A 243 11.69 -13.71 -3.37
CA ASN A 243 11.12 -12.94 -2.27
C ASN A 243 11.74 -11.54 -2.15
N VAL A 244 10.86 -10.56 -1.93
CA VAL A 244 11.16 -9.14 -1.83
C VAL A 244 10.40 -8.54 -0.66
N LEU A 245 10.81 -7.34 -0.24
CA LEU A 245 9.92 -6.51 0.58
C LEU A 245 8.82 -5.95 -0.33
N ASN A 246 7.58 -6.40 -0.12
CA ASN A 246 6.40 -5.85 -0.75
C ASN A 246 5.94 -4.60 0.02
N HIS A 247 5.39 -3.63 -0.71
CA HIS A 247 4.59 -2.53 -0.17
C HIS A 247 3.36 -3.07 0.57
N GLY A 248 2.70 -4.09 0.01
CA GLY A 248 1.56 -4.80 0.57
C GLY A 248 0.20 -4.09 0.40
N ASP A 249 0.20 -2.82 0.01
CA ASP A 249 -1.00 -2.04 -0.29
C ASP A 249 -0.78 -1.06 -1.45
N LEU A 250 -0.31 -1.55 -2.60
CA LEU A 250 0.03 -0.66 -3.71
C LEU A 250 -1.20 -0.37 -4.59
N TRP A 251 -1.93 0.69 -4.25
CA TRP A 251 -3.08 1.19 -5.02
C TRP A 251 -3.03 2.71 -5.21
N MET A 252 -3.97 3.25 -6.00
CA MET A 252 -4.00 4.67 -6.38
C MET A 252 -3.81 5.65 -5.22
N ASN A 253 -4.42 5.39 -4.07
CA ASN A 253 -4.37 6.31 -2.92
C ASN A 253 -3.05 6.29 -2.16
N ASN A 254 -2.20 5.30 -2.45
CA ASN A 254 -0.86 5.19 -1.89
C ASN A 254 0.21 5.65 -2.90
N LEU A 255 -0.21 6.35 -3.96
CA LEU A 255 0.64 6.90 -5.01
C LEU A 255 0.42 8.41 -5.14
N MET A 256 1.52 9.17 -5.09
CA MET A 256 1.52 10.60 -5.37
C MET A 256 2.40 10.90 -6.58
N PHE A 257 1.85 11.60 -7.56
CA PHE A 257 2.47 11.86 -8.85
C PHE A 257 2.97 13.31 -8.93
N GLY A 258 4.23 13.49 -9.30
CA GLY A 258 4.81 14.77 -9.71
C GLY A 258 4.82 14.91 -11.24
N GLU A 259 5.56 15.88 -11.76
CA GLU A 259 5.63 16.15 -13.20
C GLU A 259 6.29 15.01 -14.00
N SER A 260 7.33 14.39 -13.44
CA SER A 260 8.10 13.30 -14.09
C SER A 260 8.52 12.23 -13.11
N ASP A 261 7.87 12.18 -11.95
CA ASP A 261 8.22 11.26 -10.88
C ASP A 261 6.98 10.85 -10.08
N LEU A 262 7.12 9.82 -9.24
CA LEU A 262 6.08 9.38 -8.32
C LEU A 262 6.68 8.88 -7.00
N MET A 263 5.90 9.02 -5.94
CA MET A 263 6.20 8.57 -4.58
C MET A 263 5.16 7.55 -4.14
N MET A 264 5.63 6.50 -3.45
CA MET A 264 4.79 5.56 -2.73
C MET A 264 4.69 6.01 -1.27
N ILE A 265 3.51 5.89 -0.68
CA ILE A 265 3.23 6.25 0.71
C ILE A 265 2.47 5.11 1.40
N ASP A 266 2.43 5.14 2.72
CA ASP A 266 1.65 4.20 3.54
C ASP A 266 2.11 2.74 3.44
N PHE A 267 3.31 2.46 3.97
CA PHE A 267 3.92 1.12 4.01
C PHE A 267 3.51 0.30 5.25
N GLN A 268 2.35 0.60 5.84
CA GLN A 268 1.92 0.03 7.12
C GLN A 268 1.73 -1.50 7.10
N ILE A 269 1.35 -2.07 5.96
CA ILE A 269 1.19 -3.52 5.77
C ILE A 269 2.29 -4.15 4.91
N ALA A 270 3.45 -3.49 4.81
CA ALA A 270 4.62 -4.07 4.15
C ALA A 270 4.98 -5.43 4.75
N PHE A 271 5.42 -6.35 3.89
CA PHE A 271 5.78 -7.72 4.28
C PHE A 271 6.82 -8.31 3.34
N TYR A 272 7.54 -9.32 3.82
CA TYR A 272 8.53 -10.06 3.04
C TYR A 272 7.92 -11.32 2.46
N GLY A 273 7.94 -11.46 1.13
CA GLY A 273 7.31 -12.57 0.41
C GLY A 273 7.46 -12.42 -1.10
N SER A 274 6.71 -13.22 -1.88
CA SER A 274 6.80 -13.14 -3.34
C SER A 274 6.42 -11.75 -3.86
N PHE A 275 7.15 -11.26 -4.87
CA PHE A 275 6.89 -9.99 -5.54
C PHE A 275 5.53 -9.94 -6.26
N SER A 276 4.92 -11.11 -6.52
CA SER A 276 3.69 -11.22 -7.29
C SER A 276 2.50 -10.57 -6.59
N PHE A 277 2.52 -10.42 -5.27
CA PHE A 277 1.41 -9.81 -4.52
C PHE A 277 1.23 -8.34 -4.88
N ASP A 278 2.27 -7.52 -4.75
CA ASP A 278 2.19 -6.12 -5.18
C ASP A 278 1.89 -5.99 -6.67
N LEU A 279 2.48 -6.85 -7.50
CA LEU A 279 2.27 -6.82 -8.96
C LEU A 279 0.82 -7.11 -9.34
N LEU A 280 0.24 -8.20 -8.83
CA LEU A 280 -1.14 -8.60 -9.08
C LEU A 280 -2.12 -7.59 -8.50
N GLN A 281 -1.89 -7.13 -7.26
CA GLN A 281 -2.72 -6.11 -6.62
C GLN A 281 -2.73 -4.82 -7.44
N PHE A 282 -1.55 -4.30 -7.80
CA PHE A 282 -1.46 -3.07 -8.56
C PHE A 282 -2.16 -3.17 -9.90
N ILE A 283 -1.85 -4.21 -10.69
CA ILE A 283 -2.45 -4.39 -12.02
C ILE A 283 -3.96 -4.53 -11.92
N LEU A 284 -4.47 -5.45 -11.10
CA LEU A 284 -5.90 -5.79 -11.08
C LEU A 284 -6.76 -4.71 -10.43
N CYS A 285 -6.23 -4.01 -9.43
CA CYS A 285 -7.01 -3.03 -8.67
C CYS A 285 -6.87 -1.60 -9.20
N THR A 286 -5.75 -1.25 -9.83
CA THR A 286 -5.43 0.16 -10.14
C THR A 286 -5.40 0.47 -11.63
N VAL A 287 -4.97 -0.45 -12.50
CA VAL A 287 -4.85 -0.20 -13.95
C VAL A 287 -6.22 -0.17 -14.61
N GLU A 288 -6.41 0.63 -15.65
CA GLU A 288 -7.64 0.65 -16.45
C GLU A 288 -8.03 -0.75 -16.94
N VAL A 289 -9.32 -1.10 -16.84
CA VAL A 289 -9.80 -2.47 -17.07
C VAL A 289 -9.52 -2.94 -18.50
N ASP A 290 -9.71 -2.05 -19.48
CA ASP A 290 -9.38 -2.33 -20.88
C ASP A 290 -7.89 -2.67 -21.06
N GLU A 291 -7.00 -1.96 -20.35
CA GLU A 291 -5.57 -2.20 -20.40
C GLU A 291 -5.19 -3.52 -19.70
N ILE A 292 -5.88 -3.88 -18.60
CA ILE A 292 -5.72 -5.20 -17.98
C ILE A 292 -6.09 -6.29 -19.00
N ILE A 293 -7.29 -6.25 -19.56
CA ILE A 293 -7.82 -7.34 -20.41
C ILE A 293 -6.96 -7.52 -21.66
N ASN A 294 -6.52 -6.42 -22.25
CA ASN A 294 -5.79 -6.48 -23.52
C ASN A 294 -4.27 -6.59 -23.35
N LYS A 295 -3.70 -6.19 -22.20
CA LYS A 295 -2.24 -6.04 -22.02
C LYS A 295 -1.71 -6.61 -20.70
N PHE A 296 -2.45 -7.43 -19.97
CA PHE A 296 -1.96 -8.03 -18.72
C PHE A 296 -0.58 -8.67 -18.84
N ASP A 297 -0.40 -9.55 -19.83
CA ASP A 297 0.88 -10.25 -20.03
C ASP A 297 1.99 -9.27 -20.44
N GLU A 298 1.69 -8.22 -21.21
CA GLU A 298 2.65 -7.15 -21.55
C GLU A 298 3.05 -6.32 -20.32
N LEU A 299 2.11 -6.05 -19.39
CA LEU A 299 2.38 -5.33 -18.15
C LEU A 299 3.27 -6.17 -17.22
N VAL A 300 3.01 -7.47 -17.11
CA VAL A 300 3.87 -8.40 -16.34
C VAL A 300 5.26 -8.48 -16.97
N GLU A 301 5.36 -8.61 -18.29
CA GLU A 301 6.64 -8.61 -19.01
C GLU A 301 7.40 -7.29 -18.83
N PHE A 302 6.70 -6.16 -18.93
CA PHE A 302 7.27 -4.84 -18.70
C PHE A 302 7.87 -4.73 -17.29
N TYR A 303 7.11 -5.13 -16.26
CA TYR A 303 7.61 -5.18 -14.89
C TYR A 303 8.86 -6.06 -14.76
N CYS A 304 8.83 -7.27 -15.35
CA CYS A 304 9.96 -8.19 -15.29
C CYS A 304 11.20 -7.61 -15.96
N GLN A 305 11.06 -6.90 -17.09
CA GLN A 305 12.17 -6.24 -17.77
C GLN A 305 12.75 -5.11 -16.91
N GLU A 306 11.91 -4.27 -16.32
CA GLU A 306 12.36 -3.20 -15.42
C GLU A 306 13.08 -3.76 -14.18
N LEU A 307 12.64 -4.92 -13.68
CA LEU A 307 13.28 -5.60 -12.55
C LEU A 307 14.68 -6.11 -12.93
N GLN A 308 14.81 -6.71 -14.12
CA GLN A 308 16.09 -7.15 -14.67
C GLN A 308 17.05 -5.96 -14.85
N ASP A 309 16.56 -4.87 -15.44
CA ASP A 309 17.35 -3.65 -15.65
C ASP A 309 17.79 -3.04 -14.32
N ALA A 310 16.93 -3.03 -13.31
CA ALA A 310 17.29 -2.60 -11.96
C ALA A 310 18.42 -3.46 -11.37
N PHE A 311 18.38 -4.80 -11.50
CA PHE A 311 19.48 -5.64 -11.03
C PHE A 311 20.81 -5.40 -11.75
N LEU A 312 20.77 -5.04 -13.05
CA LEU A 312 21.97 -4.66 -13.80
C LEU A 312 22.55 -3.34 -13.27
N ILE A 313 21.70 -2.35 -13.03
CA ILE A 313 22.07 -1.05 -12.43
C ILE A 313 22.69 -1.23 -11.04
N LEU A 314 22.15 -2.17 -10.25
CA LEU A 314 22.64 -2.49 -8.92
C LEU A 314 23.87 -3.43 -8.91
N TYR A 315 24.40 -3.82 -10.08
CA TYR A 315 25.53 -4.76 -10.23
C TYR A 315 25.29 -6.12 -9.54
N HIS A 316 24.04 -6.58 -9.51
CA HIS A 316 23.60 -7.79 -8.83
C HIS A 316 22.90 -8.79 -9.76
N SER A 317 23.40 -8.94 -10.99
CA SER A 317 22.85 -9.89 -11.99
C SER A 317 22.75 -11.35 -11.49
N SER A 318 23.54 -11.74 -10.49
CA SER A 318 23.42 -13.07 -9.84
C SER A 318 22.08 -13.33 -9.16
N LEU A 319 21.31 -12.28 -8.86
CA LEU A 319 20.00 -12.37 -8.22
C LEU A 319 18.84 -12.39 -9.23
N LEU A 320 19.14 -12.22 -10.51
CA LEU A 320 18.16 -12.07 -11.57
C LEU A 320 17.41 -13.39 -11.82
N PRO A 321 16.10 -13.47 -11.52
CA PRO A 321 15.31 -14.65 -11.86
C PRO A 321 15.03 -14.68 -13.37
N SER A 322 14.86 -15.86 -13.96
CA SER A 322 14.46 -15.95 -15.36
C SER A 322 13.04 -15.40 -15.54
N LEU A 323 12.74 -14.84 -16.73
CA LEU A 323 11.39 -14.39 -17.07
C LEU A 323 10.36 -15.53 -16.94
N GLU A 324 10.75 -16.76 -17.28
CA GLU A 324 9.92 -17.96 -17.11
C GLU A 324 9.58 -18.20 -15.64
N ASN A 325 10.56 -18.10 -14.73
CA ASN A 325 10.32 -18.29 -13.30
C ASN A 325 9.44 -17.18 -12.73
N LEU A 326 9.68 -15.92 -13.12
CA LEU A 326 8.84 -14.79 -12.67
C LEU A 326 7.38 -14.97 -13.10
N LYS A 327 7.14 -15.34 -14.37
CA LYS A 327 5.79 -15.60 -14.88
C LYS A 327 5.12 -16.79 -14.19
N ALA A 328 5.86 -17.87 -13.99
CA ALA A 328 5.35 -19.03 -13.27
C ALA A 328 4.96 -18.68 -11.82
N ASP A 329 5.70 -17.78 -11.17
CA ASP A 329 5.38 -17.30 -9.83
C ASP A 329 4.11 -16.45 -9.80
N VAL A 330 3.92 -15.57 -10.79
CA VAL A 330 2.68 -14.80 -10.97
C VAL A 330 1.48 -15.73 -11.18
N ASP A 331 1.61 -16.75 -12.04
CA ASP A 331 0.53 -17.72 -12.30
C ASP A 331 0.19 -18.57 -11.07
N ARG A 332 1.21 -18.98 -10.29
CA ARG A 332 1.00 -19.75 -9.05
C ARG A 332 0.19 -18.96 -8.03
N HIS A 333 0.41 -17.65 -7.95
CA HIS A 333 -0.35 -16.75 -7.07
C HIS A 333 -1.62 -16.19 -7.73
N GLY A 334 -2.01 -16.66 -8.91
CA GLY A 334 -3.19 -16.17 -9.64
C GLY A 334 -4.48 -16.19 -8.83
N PHE A 335 -4.65 -17.14 -7.91
CA PHE A 335 -5.82 -17.20 -7.01
C PHE A 335 -5.93 -16.00 -6.06
N PHE A 336 -4.86 -15.23 -5.84
CA PHE A 336 -4.95 -13.95 -5.14
C PHE A 336 -5.91 -12.98 -5.82
N ALA A 337 -6.07 -13.05 -7.15
CA ALA A 337 -7.05 -12.27 -7.90
C ALA A 337 -8.50 -12.53 -7.41
N ALA A 338 -8.82 -13.77 -7.03
CA ALA A 338 -10.14 -14.10 -6.49
C ALA A 338 -10.41 -13.40 -5.15
N ILE A 339 -9.38 -13.28 -4.29
CA ILE A 339 -9.47 -12.56 -3.01
C ILE A 339 -9.63 -11.05 -3.28
N LEU A 340 -8.86 -10.49 -4.21
CA LEU A 340 -8.94 -9.08 -4.61
C LEU A 340 -10.32 -8.70 -5.17
N LEU A 341 -10.95 -9.58 -5.96
CA LEU A 341 -12.32 -9.37 -6.48
C LEU A 341 -13.36 -9.21 -5.38
N VAL A 342 -13.15 -9.89 -4.25
CA VAL A 342 -14.09 -9.93 -3.13
C VAL A 342 -13.89 -8.72 -2.23
N GLU A 343 -12.66 -8.30 -1.99
CA GLU A 343 -12.34 -7.29 -0.99
C GLU A 343 -11.80 -6.00 -1.61
N ALA A 344 -10.59 -6.04 -2.19
CA ALA A 344 -9.88 -4.85 -2.61
C ALA A 344 -10.59 -4.09 -3.75
N ILE A 345 -10.96 -4.77 -4.83
CA ILE A 345 -11.61 -4.15 -5.99
C ILE A 345 -12.90 -3.41 -5.62
N PRO A 346 -13.86 -4.00 -4.89
CA PRO A 346 -15.08 -3.30 -4.49
C PRO A 346 -14.79 -2.11 -3.58
N LEU A 347 -13.87 -2.26 -2.61
CA LEU A 347 -13.45 -1.16 -1.73
C LEU A 347 -12.89 0.02 -2.52
N MET A 348 -11.96 -0.25 -3.44
CA MET A 348 -11.30 0.77 -4.24
C MET A 348 -12.22 1.40 -5.28
N SER A 349 -13.21 0.65 -5.80
CA SER A 349 -14.16 1.16 -6.80
C SER A 349 -15.23 2.08 -6.19
N TYR A 350 -15.59 1.85 -4.92
CA TYR A 350 -16.70 2.54 -4.27
C TYR A 350 -16.25 3.68 -3.35
N MET A 351 -15.16 3.50 -2.61
CA MET A 351 -14.89 4.36 -1.44
C MET A 351 -13.84 5.42 -1.73
N THR A 352 -14.11 6.64 -1.27
CA THR A 352 -13.07 7.63 -1.04
C THR A 352 -12.47 7.44 0.35
N VAL A 353 -11.26 7.97 0.56
CA VAL A 353 -10.62 8.03 1.88
C VAL A 353 -11.60 8.58 2.92
N GLY A 354 -11.70 7.91 4.08
CA GLY A 354 -12.57 8.29 5.18
C GLY A 354 -14.04 7.83 5.11
N GLN A 355 -14.47 7.14 4.03
CA GLN A 355 -15.84 6.62 3.90
C GLN A 355 -16.00 5.14 4.27
N LEU A 356 -14.90 4.42 4.52
CA LEU A 356 -14.94 3.02 4.94
C LEU A 356 -15.39 2.89 6.39
N ASN A 357 -16.22 1.88 6.66
CA ASN A 357 -16.59 1.49 8.02
C ASN A 357 -16.36 -0.01 8.21
N MET A 358 -15.28 -0.36 8.92
CA MET A 358 -14.86 -1.75 9.11
C MET A 358 -15.86 -2.56 9.96
N ASP A 359 -16.52 -1.92 10.93
CA ASP A 359 -17.55 -2.57 11.74
C ASP A 359 -18.74 -3.01 10.89
N LEU A 360 -19.22 -2.14 9.99
CA LEU A 360 -20.30 -2.48 9.07
C LEU A 360 -19.87 -3.51 8.02
N MET A 361 -18.63 -3.44 7.54
CA MET A 361 -18.08 -4.44 6.62
C MET A 361 -18.05 -5.84 7.24
N SER A 362 -17.61 -5.94 8.50
CA SER A 362 -17.51 -7.22 9.21
C SER A 362 -18.86 -7.72 9.73
N SER A 363 -19.81 -6.82 10.01
CA SER A 363 -21.06 -7.15 10.69
C SER A 363 -21.97 -8.11 9.91
N PRO A 364 -22.44 -9.21 10.53
CA PRO A 364 -23.42 -10.12 9.91
C PRO A 364 -24.86 -9.57 9.99
N GLU A 365 -25.08 -8.44 10.67
CA GLU A 365 -26.41 -7.85 10.83
C GLU A 365 -26.90 -7.17 9.54
N SER A 366 -28.21 -6.88 9.48
CA SER A 366 -28.85 -6.28 8.32
C SER A 366 -28.21 -4.96 7.87
N LYS A 367 -27.70 -4.14 8.80
CA LYS A 367 -26.98 -2.91 8.45
C LYS A 367 -25.65 -3.19 7.75
N GLY A 368 -24.92 -4.22 8.17
CA GLY A 368 -23.69 -4.65 7.52
C GLY A 368 -23.97 -5.29 6.16
N GLU A 369 -25.03 -6.09 6.05
CA GLU A 369 -25.48 -6.63 4.76
C GLU A 369 -25.89 -5.53 3.77
N GLU A 370 -26.62 -4.50 4.21
CA GLU A 370 -26.98 -3.35 3.37
C GLU A 370 -25.75 -2.55 2.94
N PHE A 371 -24.79 -2.35 3.85
CA PHE A 371 -23.54 -1.66 3.55
C PHE A 371 -22.74 -2.38 2.46
N ARG A 372 -22.53 -3.69 2.62
CA ARG A 372 -21.87 -4.52 1.61
C ARG A 372 -22.68 -4.60 0.31
N ARG A 373 -24.02 -4.61 0.38
CA ARG A 373 -24.86 -4.58 -0.82
C ARG A 373 -24.61 -3.31 -1.64
N LYS A 374 -24.52 -2.13 -1.01
CA LYS A 374 -24.18 -0.87 -1.71
C LYS A 374 -22.81 -0.92 -2.37
N LEU A 375 -21.84 -1.54 -1.70
CA LEU A 375 -20.50 -1.77 -2.21
C LEU A 375 -20.53 -2.62 -3.50
N TYR A 376 -21.14 -3.80 -3.45
CA TYR A 376 -21.17 -4.74 -4.58
C TYR A 376 -22.20 -4.42 -5.68
N GLN A 377 -23.06 -3.43 -5.46
CA GLN A 377 -24.01 -2.91 -6.47
C GLN A 377 -23.58 -1.56 -7.03
N ASN A 378 -22.42 -1.04 -6.62
CA ASN A 378 -21.90 0.19 -7.18
C ASN A 378 -21.59 0.02 -8.67
N ASP A 379 -22.04 0.98 -9.50
CA ASP A 379 -21.89 0.90 -10.95
C ASP A 379 -20.43 0.75 -11.42
N LYS A 380 -19.47 1.41 -10.74
CA LYS A 380 -18.04 1.28 -11.09
C LYS A 380 -17.51 -0.11 -10.77
N PHE A 381 -17.90 -0.66 -9.63
CA PHE A 381 -17.54 -2.04 -9.29
C PHE A 381 -18.15 -3.03 -10.29
N VAL A 382 -19.42 -2.85 -10.65
CA VAL A 382 -20.12 -3.71 -11.60
C VAL A 382 -19.45 -3.68 -12.98
N ASP A 383 -19.11 -2.49 -13.47
CA ASP A 383 -18.40 -2.31 -14.74
C ASP A 383 -17.04 -3.03 -14.77
N VAL A 384 -16.30 -2.95 -13.66
CA VAL A 384 -15.00 -3.63 -13.52
C VAL A 384 -15.17 -5.15 -13.43
N VAL A 385 -16.04 -5.63 -12.53
CA VAL A 385 -16.14 -7.06 -12.22
C VAL A 385 -16.70 -7.85 -13.40
N ASP A 386 -17.61 -7.28 -14.18
CA ASP A 386 -18.23 -7.98 -15.32
C ASP A 386 -17.26 -8.21 -16.47
N GLN A 387 -16.20 -7.41 -16.55
CA GLN A 387 -15.13 -7.57 -17.53
C GLN A 387 -13.96 -8.40 -16.97
N LEU A 388 -13.59 -8.20 -15.70
CA LEU A 388 -12.50 -8.95 -15.08
C LEU A 388 -12.85 -10.41 -14.77
N LEU A 389 -14.10 -10.72 -14.42
CA LEU A 389 -14.49 -12.08 -14.04
C LEU A 389 -14.29 -13.10 -15.18
N PRO A 390 -14.74 -12.84 -16.43
CA PRO A 390 -14.42 -13.71 -17.57
C PRO A 390 -12.92 -13.83 -17.84
N PHE A 391 -12.20 -12.70 -17.81
CA PHE A 391 -10.75 -12.67 -18.03
C PHE A 391 -10.00 -13.57 -17.03
N LEU A 392 -10.32 -13.46 -15.74
CA LEU A 392 -9.70 -14.27 -14.68
C LEU A 392 -10.12 -15.74 -14.75
N PHE A 393 -11.36 -16.00 -15.20
CA PHE A 393 -11.84 -17.37 -15.42
C PHE A 393 -11.04 -18.08 -16.51
N GLU A 394 -10.85 -17.44 -17.66
CA GLU A 394 -10.10 -18.01 -18.80
C GLU A 394 -8.64 -18.29 -18.45
N ARG A 395 -8.03 -17.46 -17.59
CA ARG A 395 -6.68 -17.68 -17.06
C ARG A 395 -6.59 -18.76 -15.99
N GLY A 396 -7.72 -19.28 -15.51
CA GLY A 396 -7.76 -20.24 -14.41
C GLY A 396 -7.46 -19.65 -13.03
N TYR A 397 -7.38 -18.32 -12.91
CA TYR A 397 -7.07 -17.62 -11.66
C TYR A 397 -8.20 -17.69 -10.64
N LEU A 398 -9.39 -18.12 -11.05
CA LEU A 398 -10.53 -18.35 -10.15
C LEU A 398 -10.59 -19.79 -9.62
N LYS A 399 -9.66 -20.67 -10.02
CA LYS A 399 -9.61 -22.05 -9.53
C LYS A 399 -8.87 -22.09 -8.18
N CYS A 400 -9.57 -22.51 -7.13
CA CYS A 400 -8.97 -22.66 -5.81
C CYS A 400 -7.83 -23.71 -5.86
N PRO A 401 -6.62 -23.39 -5.36
CA PRO A 401 -5.47 -24.29 -5.40
C PRO A 401 -5.62 -25.54 -4.52
#